data_AF-A0A2E7XCS0-F1
#
_entry.id   AF-A0A2E7XCS0-F1
#
_cell.length_a   1.000
_cell.length_b   1.000
_cell.length_c   1.000
_cell.angle_alpha   90.00
_cell.angle_beta   90.00
_cell.angle_gamma   90.00
#
_symmetry.space_group_name_H-M   'P 1'
#
loop_
_entity.id
_entity.type
_entity.pdbx_description
1 polymer ?
#
loop_
_entity_poly.entity_id
_entity_poly.type
_entity_poly.pdbx_seq_one_letter_code
_entity_poly.pdbx_strand_id
1 'polypeptide(L)'
;MSRTANRSTSSFLDAAESDLVRTVMLSALVGFVVVAVGIGLVYGLLAPGHDWESSAAVGVLVAFWMAALVGGVVGNGIHEARRERRRG
;
A
#
# COMPACT_ATOMS: atom_id res chain seq x y z
N MET A 1 -0.67 -36.57 -23.58
CA MET A 1 -0.26 -36.29 -22.18
C MET A 1 0.23 -34.84 -22.09
N SER A 2 -0.64 -33.86 -21.80
CA SER A 2 -0.22 -32.44 -21.67
C SER A 2 -1.24 -31.58 -20.90
N ARG A 3 -2.03 -32.17 -19.99
CA ARG A 3 -3.13 -31.47 -19.30
C ARG A 3 -2.82 -31.14 -17.84
N THR A 4 -1.77 -31.73 -17.27
CA THR A 4 -1.39 -31.57 -15.85
C THR A 4 -0.47 -30.38 -15.62
N ALA A 5 0.46 -30.08 -16.55
CA ALA A 5 1.40 -28.96 -16.41
C ALA A 5 0.73 -27.57 -16.48
N ASN A 6 -0.37 -27.44 -17.24
CA ASN A 6 -1.06 -26.14 -17.37
C ASN A 6 -1.81 -25.76 -16.07
N ARG A 7 -2.35 -26.75 -15.36
CA ARG A 7 -3.17 -26.53 -14.15
C ARG A 7 -2.33 -26.13 -12.93
N SER A 8 -1.11 -26.65 -12.80
CA SER A 8 -0.19 -26.26 -11.71
C SER A 8 0.38 -24.86 -11.92
N THR A 9 0.62 -24.47 -13.18
CA THR A 9 1.18 -23.16 -13.52
C THR A 9 0.17 -22.04 -13.29
N SER A 10 -1.10 -22.27 -13.66
CA SER A 10 -2.18 -21.31 -13.40
C SER A 10 -2.43 -21.10 -11.90
N SER A 11 -2.45 -22.18 -11.10
CA SER A 11 -2.65 -22.05 -9.64
C SER A 11 -1.48 -21.37 -8.92
N PHE A 12 -0.26 -21.54 -9.43
CA PHE A 12 0.93 -20.91 -8.84
C PHE A 12 1.00 -19.42 -9.19
N LEU A 13 0.59 -19.06 -10.41
CA LEU A 13 0.42 -17.66 -10.82
C LEU A 13 -0.66 -16.98 -9.96
N ASP A 14 -1.85 -17.60 -9.81
CA ASP A 14 -2.92 -17.06 -8.96
C ASP A 14 -2.45 -16.80 -7.52
N ALA A 15 -1.69 -17.73 -6.93
CA ALA A 15 -1.17 -17.57 -5.57
C ALA A 15 -0.13 -16.45 -5.47
N ALA A 16 0.76 -16.32 -6.45
CA ALA A 16 1.78 -15.28 -6.49
C ALA A 16 1.19 -13.89 -6.76
N GLU A 17 0.18 -13.81 -7.62
CA GLU A 17 -0.57 -12.57 -7.91
C GLU A 17 -1.39 -12.12 -6.70
N SER A 18 -2.02 -13.07 -5.99
CA SER A 18 -2.73 -12.80 -4.75
C SER A 18 -1.83 -12.22 -3.66
N ASP A 19 -0.62 -12.77 -3.49
CA ASP A 19 0.35 -12.27 -2.50
C ASP A 19 0.89 -10.88 -2.86
N LEU A 20 1.08 -10.59 -4.15
CA LEU A 20 1.46 -9.26 -4.64
C LEU A 20 0.35 -8.25 -4.34
N VAL A 21 -0.88 -8.52 -4.78
CA VAL A 21 -2.03 -7.63 -4.57
C VAL A 21 -2.26 -7.38 -3.08
N ARG A 22 -2.17 -8.42 -2.25
CA ARG A 22 -2.30 -8.30 -0.80
C ARG A 22 -1.21 -7.41 -0.19
N THR A 23 0.04 -7.57 -0.64
CA THR A 23 1.17 -6.75 -0.16
C THR A 23 0.99 -5.29 -0.57
N VAL A 24 0.59 -5.04 -1.82
CA VAL A 24 0.29 -3.70 -2.34
C VAL A 24 -0.85 -3.05 -1.56
N MET A 25 -1.97 -3.75 -1.36
CA MET A 25 -3.11 -3.24 -0.59
C MET A 25 -2.75 -2.92 0.86
N LEU A 26 -2.00 -3.80 1.54
CA LEU A 26 -1.54 -3.55 2.91
C LEU A 26 -0.60 -2.34 2.97
N SER A 27 0.35 -2.22 2.04
CA SER A 27 1.25 -1.07 1.98
C SER A 27 0.52 0.24 1.67
N ALA A 28 -0.49 0.20 0.80
CA ALA A 28 -1.35 1.34 0.50
C ALA A 28 -2.14 1.79 1.75
N LEU A 29 -2.71 0.83 2.49
CA LEU A 29 -3.49 1.11 3.69
C LEU A 29 -2.63 1.69 4.81
N VAL A 30 -1.46 1.08 5.08
CA VAL A 30 -0.52 1.58 6.09
C VAL A 30 0.00 2.95 5.68
N GLY A 31 0.37 3.12 4.41
CA GLY A 31 0.79 4.41 3.85
C GLY A 31 -0.25 5.49 3.99
N PHE A 32 -1.51 5.17 3.68
CA PHE A 32 -2.64 6.07 3.86
C PHE A 32 -2.74 6.55 5.31
N VAL A 33 -2.74 5.64 6.28
CA VAL A 33 -2.86 6.00 7.71
C VAL A 33 -1.70 6.89 8.15
N VAL A 34 -0.46 6.54 7.79
CA VAL A 34 0.73 7.30 8.18
C VAL A 34 0.71 8.70 7.58
N VAL A 35 0.38 8.83 6.28
CA VAL A 35 0.29 10.14 5.61
C VAL A 35 -0.85 10.96 6.19
N ALA A 36 -2.02 10.36 6.45
CA ALA A 36 -3.18 11.07 6.97
C ALA A 36 -2.89 11.67 8.35
N VAL A 37 -2.31 10.88 9.25
CA VAL A 37 -1.94 11.33 10.59
C VAL A 37 -0.83 12.37 10.52
N GLY A 38 0.22 12.13 9.71
CA GLY A 38 1.34 13.06 9.59
C GLY A 38 0.92 14.43 9.07
N ILE A 39 0.13 14.47 7.99
CA ILE A 39 -0.35 15.73 7.41
C ILE A 39 -1.36 16.41 8.33
N GLY A 40 -2.29 15.65 8.94
CA GLY A 40 -3.26 16.20 9.88
C GLY A 40 -2.59 16.87 11.08
N LEU A 41 -1.54 16.25 11.65
CA LEU A 41 -0.75 16.84 12.73
C LEU A 41 -0.02 18.11 12.29
N VAL A 42 0.65 18.08 11.15
CA VAL A 42 1.38 19.24 10.62
C VAL A 42 0.43 20.41 10.35
N TYR A 43 -0.73 20.13 9.74
CA TYR A 43 -1.74 21.14 9.47
C TYR A 43 -2.31 21.76 10.75
N GLY A 44 -2.66 20.93 11.74
CA GLY A 44 -3.16 21.41 13.02
C GLY A 44 -2.15 22.27 13.79
N LEU A 45 -0.85 21.96 13.68
CA LEU A 45 0.23 22.77 14.27
C LEU A 45 0.44 24.11 13.54
N LEU A 46 0.26 24.13 12.21
CA LEU A 46 0.42 25.34 11.40
C LEU A 46 -0.77 26.30 11.50
N ALA A 47 -1.96 25.78 11.77
CA ALA A 47 -3.20 26.54 11.86
C ALA A 47 -3.89 26.33 13.23
N PRO A 48 -3.33 26.84 14.34
CA PRO A 48 -3.83 26.60 15.70
C PRO A 48 -5.24 27.15 15.99
N GLY A 49 -5.85 27.88 15.05
CA GLY A 49 -7.22 28.38 15.14
C GLY A 49 -8.27 27.56 14.37
N HIS A 50 -7.87 26.48 13.68
CA HIS A 50 -8.82 25.57 13.00
C HIS A 50 -9.17 24.38 13.88
N ASP A 51 -10.41 23.91 13.75
CA ASP A 51 -10.87 22.72 14.46
C ASP A 51 -10.08 21.48 14.03
N TRP A 52 -9.90 20.57 14.97
CA TRP A 52 -9.19 19.31 14.75
C TRP A 52 -9.86 18.46 13.66
N GLU A 53 -11.18 18.61 13.46
CA GLU A 53 -11.92 17.95 12.37
C GLU A 53 -11.41 18.40 11.00
N SER A 54 -11.14 19.70 10.83
CA SER A 54 -10.61 20.24 9.56
C SER A 54 -9.20 19.70 9.29
N SER A 55 -8.39 19.57 10.35
CA SER A 55 -7.04 19.00 10.24
C SER A 55 -7.07 17.52 9.84
N ALA A 56 -7.99 16.75 10.43
CA ALA A 56 -8.20 15.36 10.07
C ALA A 56 -8.70 15.21 8.63
N ALA A 57 -9.63 16.07 8.19
CA ALA A 57 -10.16 16.06 6.83
C ALA A 57 -9.07 16.34 5.78
N VAL A 58 -8.19 17.32 6.03
CA VAL A 58 -7.06 17.62 5.15
C VAL A 58 -6.09 16.45 5.10
N GLY A 59 -5.75 15.87 6.26
CA GLY A 59 -4.90 14.68 6.33
C GLY A 59 -5.44 13.52 5.51
N VAL A 60 -6.71 13.17 5.71
CA VAL A 60 -7.42 12.09 4.99
C VAL A 60 -7.46 12.35 3.48
N LEU A 61 -7.79 13.57 3.07
CA LEU A 61 -7.88 13.94 1.66
C LEU A 61 -6.53 13.79 0.95
N VAL A 62 -5.44 14.27 1.56
CA VAL A 62 -4.11 14.16 0.95
C VAL A 62 -3.64 12.70 0.97
N ALA A 63 -3.88 11.98 2.06
CA ALA A 63 -3.56 10.57 2.15
C ALA A 63 -4.27 9.72 1.09
N PHE A 64 -5.53 10.04 0.78
CA PHE A 64 -6.29 9.33 -0.25
C PHE A 64 -5.58 9.38 -1.61
N TRP A 65 -5.11 10.55 -2.01
CA TRP A 65 -4.35 10.72 -3.26
C TRP A 65 -2.97 10.04 -3.19
N MET A 66 -2.30 10.12 -2.05
CA MET A 66 -0.96 9.53 -1.88
C MET A 66 -0.98 8.01 -1.71
N ALA A 67 -2.10 7.41 -1.30
CA ALA A 67 -2.20 5.96 -1.06
C ALA A 67 -1.94 5.12 -2.31
N ALA A 68 -2.35 5.61 -3.49
CA ALA A 68 -2.06 4.94 -4.76
C ALA A 68 -0.56 4.92 -5.07
N LEU A 69 0.13 6.04 -4.85
CA LEU A 69 1.58 6.16 -5.04
C LEU A 69 2.36 5.33 -4.02
N VAL A 70 1.98 5.40 -2.74
CA VAL A 70 2.62 4.64 -1.68
C VAL A 70 2.39 3.14 -1.89
N GLY A 71 1.16 2.72 -2.18
CA GLY A 71 0.83 1.34 -2.49
C GLY A 71 1.61 0.79 -3.67
N GLY A 72 1.67 1.54 -4.77
CA GLY A 72 2.42 1.13 -5.97
C GLY A 72 3.92 1.02 -5.73
N VAL A 73 4.54 2.07 -5.18
CA VAL A 73 6.01 2.13 -5.03
C VAL A 73 6.48 1.23 -3.88
N VAL A 74 5.89 1.36 -2.69
CA VAL A 74 6.30 0.59 -1.51
C VAL A 74 5.87 -0.86 -1.64
N GLY A 75 4.67 -1.12 -2.15
CA GLY A 75 4.19 -2.48 -2.40
C GLY A 75 5.05 -3.24 -3.41
N ASN A 76 5.44 -2.59 -4.51
CA ASN A 76 6.35 -3.18 -5.50
C ASN A 76 7.74 -3.44 -4.89
N GLY A 77 8.31 -2.48 -4.17
CA GLY A 77 9.62 -2.63 -3.53
C GLY A 77 9.66 -3.75 -2.47
N ILE A 78 8.60 -3.89 -1.65
CA ILE A 78 8.49 -4.99 -0.67
C ILE A 78 8.39 -6.34 -1.38
N HIS A 79 7.66 -6.42 -2.49
CA HIS A 79 7.54 -7.65 -3.25
C HIS A 79 8.88 -8.09 -3.85
N GLU A 80 9.61 -7.16 -4.48
CA GLU A 80 10.93 -7.42 -5.04
C GLU A 80 11.93 -7.86 -3.95
N ALA A 81 11.97 -7.15 -2.82
CA ALA A 81 12.83 -7.51 -1.69
C ALA A 81 12.51 -8.91 -1.10
N ARG A 82 11.23 -9.30 -1.06
CA ARG A 82 10.82 -10.65 -0.63
C ARG A 82 11.19 -11.73 -1.66
N ARG A 83 11.14 -11.40 -2.95
CA ARG A 83 11.52 -12.31 -4.04
C ARG A 83 13.02 -12.57 -4.05
N GLU A 84 13.85 -11.56 -3.79
CA GLU A 84 15.31 -11.70 -3.67
C GLU A 84 15.70 -12.59 -2.48
N ARG A 85 15.09 -12.39 -1.31
CA ARG A 85 15.34 -13.21 -0.11
C ARG A 85 14.95 -14.70 -0.24
N ARG A 86 14.11 -15.05 -1.21
CA ARG A 86 13.74 -16.46 -1.48
C ARG A 86 14.62 -17.12 -2.55
N ARG A 87 15.47 -16.35 -3.24
CA ARG A 87 16.34 -16.84 -4.32
C ARG A 87 17.82 -16.94 -3.92
N GLY A 88 18.24 -16.23 -2.87
CA GLY A 88 19.50 -16.48 -2.16
C GLY A 88 19.33 -17.51 -1.06
#